data_AF-A0A9C7UM48-F1
#
_entry.id   AF-A0A9C7UM48-F1
#
_cell.length_a   1.000
_cell.length_b   1.000
_cell.length_c   1.000
_cell.angle_alpha   90.00
_cell.angle_beta   90.00
_cell.angle_gamma   90.00
#
_symmetry.space_group_name_H-M   'P 1'
#
loop_
_entity.id
_entity.type
_entity.pdbx_description
1 polymer ?
#
loop_
_entity_poly.entity_id
_entity_poly.type
_entity_poly.pdbx_seq_one_letter_code
_entity_poly.pdbx_strand_id
1 'polypeptide(L)'
;MHIFVAGCIHGKLSLLYDTVEYYERKNSVTIDLILCCGDFQAIRNWQDLQCICCPPKYRQLNDFYRYYRGERTAPRLTIFVGGNHEASNYLQELPLGGWVAPNIFYLGVVGIVTVGKLRIGGLSGIFKEQDFRKEHFERPPYTDSTLHSVYHVREVDIYRLSLVKHKLDIFISHDWPEGVTDYGNKELLLKKKPFFRKDLEEGKLGNLGTKNLLLLLQPKYWVSAHMHCYFEATVKINEESVCDFYALDKCLPRRSFYKVIELPEIVEDDLEIRMDGEWVQILLETAFLKRSPFNLLQTENWDKLNDIRQKRSFSDQSDLKLSHFLPTSKPLSFGEEKMAWQGKHIERPTYLPLNPQTQYLRDQLNVSITAPIFCNCASWMVEYDVSKSLMTEQDPNEIQLCEDDSC
;
A
#
# COMPACT_ATOMS: atom_id res chain seq x y z
N MET A 1 -17.08 -2.37 15.20
CA MET A 1 -15.65 -2.09 14.97
C MET A 1 -15.36 -0.60 14.92
N HIS A 2 -14.24 -0.16 15.52
CA HIS A 2 -13.65 1.18 15.39
C HIS A 2 -12.37 1.12 14.55
N ILE A 3 -12.36 1.85 13.45
CA ILE A 3 -11.27 1.83 12.48
C ILE A 3 -10.61 3.20 12.47
N PHE A 4 -9.32 3.25 12.80
CA PHE A 4 -8.53 4.46 12.77
C PHE A 4 -7.90 4.63 11.39
N VAL A 5 -8.36 5.60 10.61
CA VAL A 5 -7.82 5.89 9.28
C VAL A 5 -6.93 7.12 9.34
N ALA A 6 -5.71 7.02 8.84
CA ALA A 6 -4.68 8.05 8.85
C ALA A 6 -4.25 8.46 7.42
N GLY A 7 -3.89 9.74 7.25
CA GLY A 7 -3.33 10.29 6.02
C GLY A 7 -1.85 9.91 5.81
N CYS A 8 -1.04 10.87 5.35
CA CYS A 8 0.39 10.61 5.06
C CYS A 8 1.20 10.38 6.35
N ILE A 9 1.89 9.25 6.49
CA ILE A 9 2.63 8.93 7.73
C ILE A 9 4.05 9.54 7.76
N HIS A 10 4.71 9.61 6.61
CA HIS A 10 6.11 10.02 6.45
C HIS A 10 7.08 9.35 7.44
N GLY A 11 6.89 8.04 7.67
CA GLY A 11 7.71 7.24 8.56
C GLY A 11 7.54 7.53 10.06
N LYS A 12 6.59 8.39 10.47
CA LYS A 12 6.32 8.73 11.89
C LYS A 12 5.40 7.72 12.58
N LEU A 13 5.77 6.43 12.54
CA LEU A 13 4.96 5.33 13.10
C LEU A 13 4.78 5.46 14.62
N SER A 14 5.79 5.93 15.35
CA SER A 14 5.67 6.13 16.81
C SER A 14 4.58 7.15 17.12
N LEU A 15 4.57 8.29 16.41
CA LEU A 15 3.53 9.31 16.58
C LEU A 15 2.13 8.77 16.22
N LEU A 16 2.03 7.95 15.16
CA LEU A 16 0.78 7.30 14.78
C LEU A 16 0.24 6.45 15.93
N TYR A 17 1.05 5.51 16.44
CA TYR A 17 0.61 4.58 17.49
C TYR A 17 0.37 5.28 18.83
N ASP A 18 1.21 6.26 19.21
CA ASP A 18 0.99 7.09 20.40
C ASP A 18 -0.34 7.85 20.30
N THR A 19 -0.72 8.31 19.10
CA THR A 19 -1.99 9.01 18.86
C THR A 19 -3.18 8.07 18.95
N VAL A 20 -3.06 6.85 18.43
CA VAL A 20 -4.10 5.80 18.56
C VAL A 20 -4.33 5.48 20.02
N GLU A 21 -3.27 5.20 20.78
CA GLU A 21 -3.37 4.89 22.20
C GLU A 21 -3.96 6.06 23.01
N TYR A 22 -3.55 7.29 22.71
CA TYR A 22 -4.15 8.48 23.31
C TYR A 22 -5.65 8.59 23.00
N TYR A 23 -6.06 8.30 21.76
CA TYR A 23 -7.46 8.32 21.36
C TYR A 23 -8.28 7.25 22.10
N GLU A 24 -7.77 6.01 22.19
CA GLU A 24 -8.38 4.91 22.93
C GLU A 24 -8.61 5.31 24.39
N ARG A 25 -7.57 5.80 25.08
CA ARG A 25 -7.66 6.23 26.49
C ARG A 25 -8.63 7.39 26.68
N LYS A 26 -8.59 8.39 25.80
CA LYS A 26 -9.41 9.61 25.93
C LYS A 26 -10.90 9.31 25.72
N ASN A 27 -11.23 8.44 24.77
CA ASN A 27 -12.63 8.17 24.40
C ASN A 27 -13.17 6.88 25.04
N SER A 28 -12.34 6.14 25.78
CA SER A 28 -12.70 4.84 26.37
C SER A 28 -13.22 3.84 25.32
N VAL A 29 -12.54 3.79 24.18
CA VAL A 29 -12.82 2.87 23.06
C VAL A 29 -11.58 2.07 22.72
N THR A 30 -11.76 0.92 22.07
CA THR A 30 -10.66 0.14 21.50
C THR A 30 -10.65 0.33 20.00
N ILE A 31 -9.47 0.59 19.42
CA ILE A 31 -9.28 0.63 17.97
C ILE A 31 -8.93 -0.78 17.50
N ASP A 32 -9.73 -1.33 16.58
CA ASP A 32 -9.59 -2.70 16.09
C ASP A 32 -8.57 -2.79 14.95
N LEU A 33 -8.52 -1.74 14.11
CA LEU A 33 -7.77 -1.70 12.87
C LEU A 33 -7.26 -0.29 12.57
N ILE A 34 -6.05 -0.20 12.05
CA ILE A 34 -5.46 1.05 11.55
C ILE A 34 -5.32 0.96 10.03
N LEU A 35 -5.81 1.97 9.32
CA LEU A 35 -5.64 2.13 7.87
C LEU A 35 -4.78 3.36 7.58
N CYS A 36 -3.80 3.26 6.69
CA CYS A 36 -2.94 4.37 6.29
C CYS A 36 -3.02 4.61 4.78
N CYS A 37 -3.38 5.83 4.39
CA CYS A 37 -3.54 6.26 2.99
C CYS A 37 -2.20 6.57 2.30
N GLY A 38 -1.07 6.03 2.77
CA GLY A 38 0.24 6.10 2.10
C GLY A 38 1.22 7.13 2.63
N ASP A 39 2.26 7.34 1.83
CA ASP A 39 3.55 7.88 2.28
C ASP A 39 3.98 7.21 3.60
N PHE A 40 3.84 5.88 3.67
CA PHE A 40 4.08 5.11 4.87
C PHE A 40 5.57 5.09 5.23
N GLN A 41 6.43 5.03 4.20
CA GLN A 41 7.88 4.95 4.28
C GLN A 41 8.37 3.69 5.01
N ALA A 42 8.04 2.53 4.47
CA ALA A 42 8.51 1.22 4.94
C ALA A 42 10.02 0.98 4.69
N ILE A 43 10.88 1.82 5.27
CA ILE A 43 12.33 1.83 5.02
C ILE A 43 13.02 0.84 5.97
N ARG A 44 13.56 -0.26 5.44
CA ARG A 44 14.21 -1.33 6.23
C ARG A 44 15.63 -0.95 6.63
N ASN A 45 16.36 -0.29 5.73
CA ASN A 45 17.77 0.03 5.90
C ASN A 45 18.21 1.21 5.01
N TRP A 46 19.52 1.48 4.99
CA TRP A 46 20.12 2.58 4.25
C TRP A 46 20.01 2.44 2.72
N GLN A 47 19.89 1.21 2.18
CA GLN A 47 19.76 0.98 0.73
C GLN A 47 18.37 1.40 0.23
N ASP A 48 17.32 1.15 1.02
CA ASP A 48 15.95 1.57 0.69
C ASP A 48 15.83 3.11 0.57
N LEU A 49 16.65 3.88 1.30
CA LEU A 49 16.73 5.34 1.15
C LEU A 49 17.30 5.79 -0.21
N GLN A 50 17.93 4.90 -0.98
CA GLN A 50 18.29 5.21 -2.37
C GLN A 50 17.08 5.06 -3.31
N CYS A 51 16.04 4.36 -2.87
CA CYS A 51 14.84 4.01 -3.65
C CYS A 51 13.59 4.81 -3.24
N ILE A 52 13.77 5.82 -2.37
CA ILE A 52 12.74 6.81 -2.07
C ILE A 52 12.85 8.02 -3.00
N CYS A 53 11.72 8.36 -3.61
CA CYS A 53 11.58 9.56 -4.43
C CYS A 53 11.46 10.81 -3.56
N CYS A 54 12.58 11.24 -2.97
CA CYS A 54 12.64 12.43 -2.14
C CYS A 54 14.04 13.09 -2.28
N PRO A 55 14.15 14.43 -2.25
CA PRO A 55 15.45 15.10 -2.29
C PRO A 55 16.40 14.56 -1.20
N PRO A 56 17.68 14.29 -1.52
CA PRO A 56 18.69 13.74 -0.61
C PRO A 56 18.66 14.27 0.83
N LYS A 57 18.59 15.59 0.99
CA LYS A 57 18.60 16.28 2.29
C LYS A 57 17.41 15.96 3.22
N TYR A 58 16.33 15.40 2.69
CA TYR A 58 15.12 15.06 3.45
C TYR A 58 14.99 13.55 3.70
N ARG A 59 15.91 12.73 3.20
CA ARG A 59 15.89 11.28 3.37
C ARG A 59 16.27 10.92 4.81
N GLN A 60 15.38 10.18 5.47
CA GLN A 60 15.53 9.77 6.87
C GLN A 60 14.98 8.36 7.05
N LEU A 61 15.67 7.52 7.83
CA LEU A 61 15.18 6.18 8.19
C LEU A 61 13.83 6.23 8.94
N ASN A 62 13.64 7.27 9.75
CA ASN A 62 12.50 7.42 10.67
C ASN A 62 12.31 6.17 11.54
N ASP A 63 11.11 5.59 11.60
CA ASP A 63 10.76 4.61 12.63
C ASP A 63 10.68 3.17 12.13
N PHE A 64 10.40 2.95 10.83
CA PHE A 64 9.99 1.64 10.32
C PHE A 64 11.03 0.53 10.51
N TYR A 65 12.32 0.82 10.35
CA TYR A 65 13.40 -0.18 10.49
C TYR A 65 13.36 -0.93 11.83
N ARG A 66 12.85 -0.30 12.90
CA ARG A 66 12.70 -0.93 14.23
C ARG A 66 11.64 -2.02 14.23
N TYR A 67 10.56 -1.84 13.48
CA TYR A 67 9.51 -2.83 13.32
C TYR A 67 9.98 -3.97 12.42
N TYR A 68 10.69 -3.64 11.34
CA TYR A 68 11.27 -4.63 10.45
C TYR A 68 12.29 -5.55 11.15
N ARG A 69 13.13 -4.98 12.03
CA ARG A 69 14.12 -5.73 12.82
C ARG A 69 13.52 -6.46 14.04
N GLY A 70 12.25 -6.25 14.37
CA GLY A 70 11.61 -6.85 15.53
C GLY A 70 11.93 -6.19 16.88
N GLU A 71 12.51 -4.99 16.89
CA GLU A 71 12.66 -4.17 18.12
C GLU A 71 11.30 -3.66 18.61
N ARG A 72 10.35 -3.45 17.70
CA ARG A 72 8.97 -3.06 17.98
C ARG A 72 7.99 -3.93 17.19
N THR A 73 6.78 -4.04 17.70
CA THR A 73 5.64 -4.64 17.00
C THR A 73 4.52 -3.63 16.94
N ALA A 74 3.80 -3.55 15.83
CA ALA A 74 2.65 -2.68 15.73
C ALA A 74 1.57 -3.15 16.73
N PRO A 75 1.00 -2.25 17.56
CA PRO A 75 0.08 -2.61 18.63
C PRO A 75 -1.27 -3.11 18.11
N ARG A 76 -1.63 -2.74 16.88
CA ARG A 76 -2.84 -3.16 16.17
C ARG A 76 -2.49 -3.53 14.74
N LEU A 77 -3.34 -4.35 14.11
CA LEU A 77 -3.25 -4.59 12.67
C LEU A 77 -3.26 -3.24 11.94
N THR A 78 -2.22 -3.00 11.14
CA THR A 78 -2.03 -1.76 10.39
C THR A 78 -1.96 -2.10 8.91
N ILE A 79 -2.95 -1.69 8.13
CA ILE A 79 -2.99 -1.88 6.67
C ILE A 79 -2.68 -0.55 6.00
N PHE A 80 -1.85 -0.55 4.96
CA PHE A 80 -1.53 0.66 4.20
C PHE A 80 -1.48 0.44 2.70
N VAL A 81 -1.76 1.52 1.94
CA VAL A 81 -1.42 1.65 0.52
C VAL A 81 -0.17 2.51 0.38
N GLY A 82 0.57 2.39 -0.71
CA GLY A 82 1.76 3.21 -0.98
C GLY A 82 1.39 4.62 -1.44
N GLY A 83 2.20 5.62 -1.08
CA GLY A 83 2.16 6.97 -1.65
C GLY A 83 3.27 7.21 -2.68
N ASN A 84 3.74 8.45 -2.77
CA ASN A 84 4.85 8.83 -3.64
C ASN A 84 6.20 8.91 -2.91
N HIS A 85 6.20 8.84 -1.58
CA HIS A 85 7.40 8.76 -0.75
C HIS A 85 7.50 7.38 -0.12
N GLU A 86 7.90 6.38 -0.90
CA GLU A 86 8.01 5.00 -0.42
C GLU A 86 9.39 4.40 -0.66
N ALA A 87 9.72 3.37 0.11
CA ALA A 87 10.77 2.43 -0.26
C ALA A 87 10.27 1.58 -1.44
N SER A 88 10.30 2.16 -2.63
CA SER A 88 9.62 1.59 -3.82
C SER A 88 10.13 0.19 -4.15
N ASN A 89 11.42 -0.06 -3.93
CA ASN A 89 12.01 -1.38 -4.08
C ASN A 89 11.36 -2.40 -3.15
N TYR A 90 11.15 -2.06 -1.88
CA TYR A 90 10.55 -3.00 -0.94
C TYR A 90 9.08 -3.26 -1.25
N LEU A 91 8.30 -2.22 -1.57
CA LEU A 91 6.90 -2.39 -1.93
C LEU A 91 6.71 -3.18 -3.24
N GLN A 92 7.62 -3.01 -4.21
CA GLN A 92 7.62 -3.80 -5.44
C GLN A 92 7.85 -5.29 -5.20
N GLU A 93 8.44 -5.72 -4.08
CA GLU A 93 8.56 -7.14 -3.74
C GLU A 93 7.20 -7.81 -3.45
N LEU A 94 6.16 -7.01 -3.15
CA LEU A 94 4.83 -7.41 -2.69
C LEU A 94 3.70 -6.82 -3.57
N PRO A 95 3.68 -7.07 -4.91
CA PRO A 95 2.76 -6.41 -5.83
C PRO A 95 1.28 -6.71 -5.54
N LEU A 96 0.99 -7.91 -5.01
CA LEU A 96 -0.34 -8.38 -4.61
C LEU A 96 -0.61 -8.21 -3.11
N GLY A 97 0.24 -7.45 -2.42
CA GLY A 97 0.17 -7.23 -0.98
C GLY A 97 0.92 -8.28 -0.16
N GLY A 98 1.17 -7.96 1.10
CA GLY A 98 1.90 -8.81 2.04
C GLY A 98 2.33 -8.08 3.29
N TRP A 99 2.79 -8.84 4.28
CA TRP A 99 3.33 -8.30 5.53
C TRP A 99 4.69 -7.66 5.28
N VAL A 100 4.85 -6.43 5.73
CA VAL A 100 6.13 -5.70 5.69
C VAL A 100 6.86 -5.74 7.03
N ALA A 101 6.13 -6.05 8.10
CA ALA A 101 6.61 -6.33 9.45
C ALA A 101 5.45 -7.02 10.22
N PRO A 102 5.70 -7.62 11.41
CA PRO A 102 4.62 -8.16 12.22
C PRO A 102 3.53 -7.11 12.51
N ASN A 103 2.27 -7.47 12.24
CA ASN A 103 1.07 -6.61 12.33
C ASN A 103 1.02 -5.41 11.36
N ILE A 104 1.91 -5.32 10.37
CA ILE A 104 1.90 -4.25 9.35
C ILE A 104 1.78 -4.88 7.96
N PHE A 105 0.66 -4.63 7.29
CA PHE A 105 0.33 -5.21 5.99
C PHE A 105 0.27 -4.14 4.90
N TYR A 106 1.04 -4.34 3.84
CA TYR A 106 0.93 -3.57 2.61
C TYR A 106 -0.15 -4.18 1.73
N LEU A 107 -1.10 -3.37 1.25
CA LEU A 107 -2.23 -3.84 0.45
C LEU A 107 -1.84 -4.25 -0.98
N GLY A 108 -0.63 -3.90 -1.43
CA GLY A 108 -0.16 -4.12 -2.79
C GLY A 108 -0.30 -2.88 -3.67
N VAL A 109 0.06 -3.01 -4.95
CA VAL A 109 -0.14 -1.94 -5.95
C VAL A 109 -1.62 -1.57 -6.00
N VAL A 110 -2.45 -2.60 -5.97
CA VAL A 110 -3.90 -2.54 -5.81
C VAL A 110 -4.35 -3.83 -5.15
N GLY A 111 -5.31 -3.76 -4.24
CA GLY A 111 -5.76 -4.93 -3.50
C GLY A 111 -7.11 -4.76 -2.85
N ILE A 112 -7.79 -5.89 -2.62
CA ILE A 112 -8.96 -5.97 -1.76
C ILE A 112 -8.75 -7.13 -0.79
N VAL A 113 -8.94 -6.82 0.49
CA VAL A 113 -8.80 -7.77 1.59
C VAL A 113 -10.03 -7.74 2.48
N THR A 114 -10.26 -8.84 3.18
CA THR A 114 -11.25 -8.95 4.25
C THR A 114 -10.55 -8.98 5.60
N VAL A 115 -11.15 -8.35 6.59
CA VAL A 115 -10.77 -8.44 8.01
C VAL A 115 -12.06 -8.76 8.78
N GLY A 116 -12.25 -10.01 9.15
CA GLY A 116 -13.59 -10.51 9.50
C GLY A 116 -14.56 -10.29 8.35
N LYS A 117 -15.66 -9.56 8.58
CA LYS A 117 -16.65 -9.20 7.54
C LYS A 117 -16.39 -7.84 6.88
N LEU A 118 -15.37 -7.11 7.31
CA LEU A 118 -15.02 -5.81 6.74
C LEU A 118 -14.30 -6.00 5.41
N ARG A 119 -14.80 -5.39 4.34
CA ARG A 119 -14.18 -5.47 3.01
C ARG A 119 -13.49 -4.15 2.65
N ILE A 120 -12.17 -4.22 2.48
CA ILE A 120 -11.30 -3.05 2.33
C ILE A 120 -10.61 -3.12 0.98
N GLY A 121 -10.86 -2.13 0.13
CA GLY A 121 -10.12 -1.95 -1.11
C GLY A 121 -9.09 -0.84 -0.98
N GLY A 122 -8.08 -0.86 -1.85
CA GLY A 122 -7.21 0.29 -1.97
C GLY A 122 -6.30 0.29 -3.18
N LEU A 123 -5.80 1.48 -3.46
CA LEU A 123 -4.96 1.80 -4.60
C LEU A 123 -3.72 2.57 -4.14
N SER A 124 -2.55 2.00 -4.42
CA SER A 124 -1.27 2.65 -4.16
C SER A 124 -0.90 3.63 -5.27
N GLY A 125 -0.17 4.67 -4.90
CA GLY A 125 0.49 5.57 -5.85
C GLY A 125 -0.27 6.84 -6.18
N ILE A 126 0.24 7.59 -7.15
CA ILE A 126 -0.38 8.83 -7.65
C ILE A 126 -0.59 8.80 -9.17
N PHE A 127 -1.57 9.53 -9.65
CA PHE A 127 -1.87 9.65 -11.06
C PHE A 127 -0.86 10.56 -11.78
N LYS A 128 -0.32 10.05 -12.90
CA LYS A 128 0.37 10.82 -13.92
C LYS A 128 -0.06 10.34 -15.30
N GLU A 129 -0.70 11.22 -16.04
CA GLU A 129 -1.29 10.90 -17.35
C GLU A 129 -0.28 10.25 -18.30
N GLN A 130 0.96 10.75 -18.35
CA GLN A 130 1.99 10.23 -19.25
C GLN A 130 2.41 8.78 -18.96
N ASP A 131 2.17 8.27 -17.75
CA ASP A 131 2.52 6.91 -17.34
C ASP A 131 1.30 6.01 -17.20
N PHE A 132 0.09 6.58 -17.10
CA PHE A 132 -1.14 5.86 -16.80
C PHE A 132 -1.38 4.66 -17.73
N ARG A 133 -1.17 4.81 -19.04
CA ARG A 133 -1.40 3.74 -20.03
C ARG A 133 -0.20 2.82 -20.26
N LYS A 134 0.90 3.02 -19.54
CA LYS A 134 2.09 2.15 -19.62
C LYS A 134 1.83 0.85 -18.86
N GLU A 135 2.75 -0.10 -19.00
CA GLU A 135 2.83 -1.24 -18.09
C GLU A 135 3.68 -0.88 -16.86
N HIS A 136 3.72 -1.77 -15.87
CA HIS A 136 4.72 -1.71 -14.80
C HIS A 136 6.02 -2.32 -15.31
N PHE A 137 7.10 -1.54 -15.39
CA PHE A 137 8.39 -1.96 -15.95
C PHE A 137 9.60 -1.52 -15.10
N GLU A 138 9.36 -0.68 -14.11
CA GLU A 138 10.39 -0.07 -13.28
C GLU A 138 11.10 -1.10 -12.41
N ARG A 139 12.42 -0.95 -12.27
CA ARG A 139 13.24 -1.83 -11.44
C ARG A 139 14.51 -1.12 -10.95
N PRO A 140 15.11 -1.59 -9.84
CA PRO A 140 16.47 -1.20 -9.48
C PRO A 140 17.50 -1.68 -10.52
N PRO A 141 18.64 -0.97 -10.68
CA PRO A 141 18.88 0.36 -10.14
C PRO A 141 18.01 1.40 -10.86
N TYR A 142 17.23 2.19 -10.11
CA TYR A 142 16.35 3.18 -10.71
C TYR A 142 17.17 4.35 -11.28
N THR A 143 16.80 4.75 -12.49
CA THR A 143 17.04 6.10 -12.99
C THR A 143 16.12 7.09 -12.28
N ASP A 144 16.40 8.40 -12.39
CA ASP A 144 15.50 9.43 -11.85
C ASP A 144 14.08 9.28 -12.41
N SER A 145 13.94 9.03 -13.72
CA SER A 145 12.62 8.82 -14.35
C SER A 145 11.89 7.61 -13.76
N THR A 146 12.55 6.46 -13.63
CA THR A 146 11.93 5.23 -13.13
C THR A 146 11.68 5.28 -11.62
N LEU A 147 12.45 6.07 -10.87
CA LEU A 147 12.23 6.31 -9.45
C LEU A 147 10.95 7.12 -9.21
N HIS A 148 10.57 7.98 -10.17
CA HIS A 148 9.28 8.65 -10.17
C HIS A 148 8.15 7.75 -10.68
N SER A 149 8.35 7.06 -11.81
CA SER A 149 7.26 6.33 -12.44
C SER A 149 6.83 5.07 -11.69
N VAL A 150 7.68 4.49 -10.83
CA VAL A 150 7.42 3.26 -10.07
C VAL A 150 6.17 3.33 -9.17
N TYR A 151 5.85 4.51 -8.63
CA TYR A 151 4.67 4.71 -7.78
C TYR A 151 3.51 5.37 -8.55
N HIS A 152 3.61 5.55 -9.87
CA HIS A 152 2.49 6.09 -10.63
C HIS A 152 1.40 5.02 -10.81
N VAL A 153 0.14 5.41 -10.73
CA VAL A 153 -1.01 4.52 -11.00
C VAL A 153 -1.02 4.07 -12.47
N ARG A 154 -1.40 2.83 -12.75
CA ARG A 154 -1.61 2.32 -14.11
C ARG A 154 -3.07 2.02 -14.42
N GLU A 155 -3.44 2.18 -15.68
CA GLU A 155 -4.78 1.95 -16.21
C GLU A 155 -5.23 0.50 -16.03
N VAL A 156 -4.30 -0.45 -16.07
CA VAL A 156 -4.58 -1.87 -15.83
C VAL A 156 -5.04 -2.14 -14.40
N ASP A 157 -4.56 -1.36 -13.42
CA ASP A 157 -4.95 -1.50 -12.01
C ASP A 157 -6.35 -0.93 -11.78
N ILE A 158 -6.67 0.20 -12.43
CA ILE A 158 -8.04 0.75 -12.47
C ILE A 158 -9.00 -0.20 -13.17
N TYR A 159 -8.57 -0.83 -14.27
CA TYR A 159 -9.34 -1.83 -14.98
C TYR A 159 -9.67 -3.04 -14.09
N ARG A 160 -8.72 -3.54 -13.29
CA ARG A 160 -8.99 -4.65 -12.35
C ARG A 160 -10.03 -4.25 -11.31
N LEU A 161 -9.88 -3.07 -10.70
CA LEU A 161 -10.86 -2.58 -9.72
C LEU A 161 -12.24 -2.37 -10.35
N SER A 162 -12.32 -1.92 -11.60
CA SER A 162 -13.61 -1.70 -12.26
C SER A 162 -14.40 -2.98 -12.54
N LEU A 163 -13.79 -4.16 -12.38
CA LEU A 163 -14.46 -5.45 -12.50
C LEU A 163 -15.13 -5.91 -11.19
N VAL A 164 -14.86 -5.24 -10.08
CA VAL A 164 -15.40 -5.59 -8.74
C VAL A 164 -16.89 -5.25 -8.69
N LYS A 165 -17.71 -6.25 -8.39
CA LYS A 165 -19.17 -6.15 -8.35
C LYS A 165 -19.71 -5.92 -6.96
N HIS A 166 -19.21 -6.63 -5.95
CA HIS A 166 -19.73 -6.48 -4.59
C HIS A 166 -19.22 -5.17 -3.96
N LYS A 167 -20.04 -4.59 -3.10
CA LYS A 167 -19.71 -3.30 -2.44
C LYS A 167 -18.51 -3.48 -1.52
N LEU A 168 -17.82 -2.37 -1.28
CA LEU A 168 -16.74 -2.25 -0.31
C LEU A 168 -17.21 -1.42 0.87
N ASP A 169 -16.68 -1.70 2.06
CA ASP A 169 -16.97 -0.85 3.22
C ASP A 169 -16.08 0.39 3.20
N ILE A 170 -14.78 0.17 2.99
CA ILE A 170 -13.79 1.24 2.95
C ILE A 170 -12.92 1.08 1.71
N PHE A 171 -12.70 2.18 1.00
CA PHE A 171 -11.67 2.28 -0.03
C PHE A 171 -10.62 3.31 0.37
N ILE A 172 -9.33 2.96 0.31
CA ILE A 172 -8.24 3.89 0.58
C ILE A 172 -7.38 4.13 -0.67
N SER A 173 -7.09 5.40 -0.98
CA SER A 173 -6.16 5.79 -2.04
C SER A 173 -5.18 6.83 -1.50
N HIS A 174 -4.03 7.01 -2.14
CA HIS A 174 -3.13 8.09 -1.73
C HIS A 174 -3.62 9.44 -2.25
N ASP A 175 -3.78 9.59 -3.55
CA ASP A 175 -4.35 10.80 -4.16
C ASP A 175 -5.88 10.76 -4.21
N TRP A 176 -6.48 11.93 -4.40
CA TRP A 176 -7.93 12.12 -4.35
C TRP A 176 -8.55 11.75 -5.69
N PRO A 177 -9.78 11.22 -5.73
CA PRO A 177 -10.54 11.16 -6.97
C PRO A 177 -10.73 12.54 -7.59
N GLU A 178 -10.46 12.67 -8.89
CA GLU A 178 -10.70 13.92 -9.60
C GLU A 178 -12.18 14.29 -9.54
N GLY A 179 -12.48 15.58 -9.31
CA GLY A 179 -13.85 16.09 -9.18
C GLY A 179 -14.50 15.88 -7.82
N VAL A 180 -13.90 15.15 -6.87
CA VAL A 180 -14.51 14.90 -5.55
C VAL A 180 -14.80 16.19 -4.75
N THR A 181 -14.06 17.26 -5.04
CA THR A 181 -14.25 18.57 -4.41
C THR A 181 -15.60 19.21 -4.70
N ASP A 182 -16.28 18.76 -5.76
CA ASP A 182 -17.60 19.28 -6.15
C ASP A 182 -18.71 18.83 -5.19
N TYR A 183 -18.43 17.82 -4.37
CA TYR A 183 -19.35 17.22 -3.41
C TYR A 183 -19.14 17.74 -1.97
N GLY A 184 -18.30 18.75 -1.78
CA GLY A 184 -18.00 19.35 -0.48
C GLY A 184 -17.81 20.86 -0.56
N ASN A 185 -17.27 21.46 0.51
CA ASN A 185 -17.10 22.91 0.57
C ASN A 185 -15.84 23.38 -0.19
N LYS A 186 -15.94 23.43 -1.52
CA LYS A 186 -14.85 23.87 -2.42
C LYS A 186 -14.34 25.27 -2.08
N GLU A 187 -15.21 26.20 -1.70
CA GLU A 187 -14.81 27.57 -1.33
C GLU A 187 -13.93 27.60 -0.08
N LEU A 188 -14.25 26.78 0.94
CA LEU A 188 -13.41 26.65 2.13
C LEU A 188 -12.06 26.01 1.81
N LEU A 189 -12.03 25.02 0.92
CA LEU A 189 -10.79 24.40 0.44
C LEU A 189 -9.90 25.44 -0.25
N LEU A 190 -10.45 26.22 -1.18
CA LEU A 190 -9.73 27.26 -1.92
C LEU A 190 -9.27 28.41 -1.03
N LYS A 191 -9.98 28.73 0.06
CA LYS A 191 -9.50 29.68 1.08
C LYS A 191 -8.25 29.15 1.80
N LYS A 192 -8.22 27.85 2.13
CA LYS A 192 -7.07 27.22 2.80
C LYS A 192 -5.90 26.95 1.85
N LYS A 193 -6.18 26.62 0.59
CA LYS A 193 -5.22 26.22 -0.45
C LYS A 193 -5.51 26.96 -1.77
N PRO A 194 -5.23 28.26 -1.87
CA PRO A 194 -5.59 29.07 -3.05
C PRO A 194 -4.99 28.56 -4.37
N PHE A 195 -3.83 27.92 -4.30
CA PHE A 195 -3.13 27.37 -5.47
C PHE A 195 -3.86 26.20 -6.14
N PHE A 196 -4.80 25.53 -5.46
CA PHE A 196 -5.64 24.51 -6.08
C PHE A 196 -6.66 25.06 -7.08
N ARG A 197 -6.90 26.38 -7.10
CA ARG A 197 -7.89 26.99 -8.01
C ARG A 197 -7.64 26.62 -9.46
N LYS A 198 -6.40 26.83 -9.92
CA LYS A 198 -6.01 26.51 -11.30
C LYS A 198 -6.12 25.02 -11.60
N ASP A 199 -5.62 24.17 -10.70
CA ASP A 199 -5.66 22.73 -10.90
C ASP A 199 -7.09 22.17 -10.90
N LEU A 200 -8.02 22.77 -10.14
CA LEU A 200 -9.43 22.42 -10.17
C LEU A 200 -10.13 22.88 -11.45
N GLU A 201 -9.87 24.11 -11.89
CA GLU A 201 -10.43 24.66 -13.13
C GLU A 201 -9.95 23.88 -14.36
N GLU A 202 -8.73 23.37 -14.34
CA GLU A 202 -8.13 22.57 -15.42
C GLU A 202 -8.37 21.05 -15.27
N GLY A 203 -9.06 20.58 -14.22
CA GLY A 203 -9.31 19.15 -13.98
C GLY A 203 -8.05 18.32 -13.66
N LYS A 204 -7.01 18.96 -13.12
CA LYS A 204 -5.70 18.37 -12.80
C LYS A 204 -5.52 18.02 -11.32
N LEU A 205 -6.42 18.48 -10.45
CA LEU A 205 -6.38 18.09 -9.04
C LEU A 205 -6.96 16.69 -8.84
N GLY A 206 -6.11 15.76 -8.45
CA GLY A 206 -6.49 14.38 -8.13
C GLY A 206 -6.24 13.42 -9.30
N ASN A 207 -6.97 12.31 -9.26
CA ASN A 207 -6.73 11.13 -10.06
C ASN A 207 -7.93 10.84 -10.96
N LEU A 208 -7.74 11.13 -12.25
CA LEU A 208 -8.76 10.93 -13.29
C LEU A 208 -9.19 9.47 -13.40
N GLY A 209 -8.27 8.51 -13.21
CA GLY A 209 -8.59 7.09 -13.22
C GLY A 209 -9.55 6.65 -12.11
N THR A 210 -9.53 7.35 -10.97
CA THR A 210 -10.40 7.02 -9.83
C THR A 210 -11.73 7.77 -9.80
N LYS A 211 -11.93 8.78 -10.65
CA LYS A 211 -13.18 9.57 -10.71
C LYS A 211 -14.41 8.71 -10.96
N ASN A 212 -14.40 7.96 -12.05
CA ASN A 212 -15.49 7.05 -12.39
C ASN A 212 -15.45 5.78 -11.53
N LEU A 213 -14.26 5.41 -11.03
CA LEU A 213 -14.10 4.24 -10.17
C LEU A 213 -14.83 4.40 -8.83
N LEU A 214 -14.80 5.59 -8.22
CA LEU A 214 -15.55 5.87 -6.99
C LEU A 214 -17.05 5.60 -7.18
N LEU A 215 -17.62 6.06 -8.29
CA LEU A 215 -19.04 5.87 -8.62
C LEU A 215 -19.38 4.41 -8.93
N LEU A 216 -18.42 3.66 -9.48
CA LEU A 216 -18.60 2.26 -9.86
C LEU A 216 -18.47 1.29 -8.67
N LEU A 217 -17.49 1.51 -7.79
CA LEU A 217 -17.22 0.67 -6.62
C LEU A 217 -18.20 0.89 -5.47
N GLN A 218 -18.71 2.12 -5.35
CA GLN A 218 -19.71 2.51 -4.33
C GLN A 218 -19.32 2.11 -2.90
N PRO A 219 -18.10 2.44 -2.42
CA PRO A 219 -17.76 2.16 -1.04
C PRO A 219 -18.61 3.01 -0.08
N LYS A 220 -18.81 2.56 1.17
CA LYS A 220 -19.42 3.41 2.19
C LYS A 220 -18.52 4.61 2.51
N TYR A 221 -17.20 4.36 2.60
CA TYR A 221 -16.19 5.37 2.85
C TYR A 221 -15.08 5.33 1.81
N TRP A 222 -14.68 6.50 1.30
CA TRP A 222 -13.46 6.67 0.52
C TRP A 222 -12.52 7.61 1.26
N VAL A 223 -11.30 7.16 1.60
CA VAL A 223 -10.34 7.98 2.34
C VAL A 223 -9.04 8.18 1.56
N SER A 224 -8.62 9.44 1.42
CA SER A 224 -7.41 9.82 0.69
C SER A 224 -6.46 10.72 1.51
N ALA A 225 -5.25 10.93 1.01
CA ALA A 225 -4.22 11.76 1.64
C ALA A 225 -3.55 12.70 0.63
N HIS A 226 -2.21 12.73 0.57
CA HIS A 226 -1.37 13.45 -0.40
C HIS A 226 -1.39 15.00 -0.34
N MET A 227 -2.59 15.61 -0.38
CA MET A 227 -2.77 17.05 -0.52
C MET A 227 -2.48 17.87 0.76
N HIS A 228 -2.20 17.18 1.87
CA HIS A 228 -1.86 17.76 3.18
C HIS A 228 -2.87 18.83 3.63
N CYS A 229 -4.15 18.45 3.59
CA CYS A 229 -5.23 19.21 4.19
C CYS A 229 -6.43 18.31 4.44
N TYR A 230 -7.22 18.69 5.45
CA TYR A 230 -8.52 18.08 5.69
C TYR A 230 -9.56 18.59 4.71
N PHE A 231 -10.29 17.67 4.09
CA PHE A 231 -11.49 17.93 3.30
C PHE A 231 -12.47 16.78 3.50
N GLU A 232 -13.76 17.09 3.44
CA GLU A 232 -14.82 16.10 3.52
C GLU A 232 -15.90 16.42 2.49
N ALA A 233 -16.52 15.37 1.97
CA ALA A 233 -17.57 15.46 0.98
C ALA A 233 -18.49 14.24 1.10
N THR A 234 -19.75 14.40 0.70
CA THR A 234 -20.69 13.29 0.58
C THR A 234 -21.05 13.13 -0.88
N VAL A 235 -20.55 12.08 -1.50
CA VAL A 235 -20.77 11.79 -2.91
C VAL A 235 -22.06 11.01 -3.05
N LYS A 236 -23.09 11.65 -3.60
CA LYS A 236 -24.35 10.98 -3.96
C LYS A 236 -24.13 10.19 -5.24
N ILE A 237 -24.07 8.86 -5.14
CA ILE A 237 -23.82 7.97 -6.28
C ILE A 237 -25.13 7.71 -7.03
N ASN A 238 -26.21 7.39 -6.30
CA ASN A 238 -27.56 7.24 -6.83
C ASN A 238 -28.59 7.57 -5.73
N GLU A 239 -29.87 7.26 -5.93
CA GLU A 239 -30.92 7.55 -4.95
C GLU A 239 -30.75 6.80 -3.62
N GLU A 240 -30.11 5.63 -3.65
CA GLU A 240 -30.01 4.70 -2.52
C GLU A 240 -28.59 4.56 -1.96
N SER A 241 -27.58 5.10 -2.64
CA SER A 241 -26.16 4.91 -2.31
C SER A 241 -25.42 6.24 -2.22
N VAL A 242 -24.77 6.44 -1.08
CA VAL A 242 -23.87 7.56 -0.79
C VAL A 242 -22.50 7.02 -0.38
N CYS A 243 -21.46 7.79 -0.68
CA CYS A 243 -20.10 7.54 -0.23
C CYS A 243 -19.60 8.76 0.54
N ASP A 244 -19.18 8.57 1.79
CA ASP A 244 -18.52 9.62 2.56
C ASP A 244 -17.04 9.64 2.21
N PHE A 245 -16.60 10.79 1.67
CA PHE A 245 -15.21 11.03 1.32
C PHE A 245 -14.50 11.83 2.40
N TYR A 246 -13.32 11.37 2.80
CA TYR A 246 -12.42 12.10 3.69
C TYR A 246 -11.04 12.22 3.06
N ALA A 247 -10.48 13.43 3.09
CA ALA A 247 -9.08 13.65 2.86
C ALA A 247 -8.38 14.04 4.15
N LEU A 248 -7.26 13.40 4.43
CA LEU A 248 -6.55 13.54 5.69
C LEU A 248 -5.18 14.23 5.48
N ASP A 249 -4.78 15.04 6.46
CA ASP A 249 -3.47 15.71 6.45
C ASP A 249 -2.34 14.71 6.79
N LYS A 250 -1.09 15.19 6.76
CA LYS A 250 0.07 14.40 7.20
C LYS A 250 0.14 14.25 8.72
N CYS A 251 0.65 13.11 9.17
CA CYS A 251 0.89 12.71 10.56
C CYS A 251 1.87 13.67 11.25
N LEU A 252 1.30 14.74 11.80
CA LEU A 252 2.01 15.76 12.56
C LEU A 252 1.12 16.23 13.72
N PRO A 253 1.72 16.66 14.83
CA PRO A 253 0.98 17.19 15.96
C PRO A 253 0.04 18.33 15.54
N ARG A 254 -1.19 18.32 16.08
CA ARG A 254 -2.24 19.34 15.85
C ARG A 254 -2.75 19.44 14.40
N ARG A 255 -2.43 18.48 13.54
CA ARG A 255 -3.04 18.35 12.20
C ARG A 255 -4.21 17.38 12.23
N SER A 256 -5.18 17.60 11.37
CA SER A 256 -6.31 16.69 11.13
C SER A 256 -5.86 15.53 10.22
N PHE A 257 -4.93 14.70 10.72
CA PHE A 257 -4.31 13.63 9.95
C PHE A 257 -5.02 12.29 10.08
N TYR A 258 -6.05 12.19 10.93
CA TYR A 258 -6.79 10.96 11.12
C TYR A 258 -8.30 11.19 11.26
N LYS A 259 -9.06 10.13 11.04
CA LYS A 259 -10.49 10.00 11.28
C LYS A 259 -10.75 8.60 11.84
N VAL A 260 -11.62 8.50 12.85
CA VAL A 260 -12.13 7.21 13.31
C VAL A 260 -13.48 6.96 12.66
N ILE A 261 -13.63 5.79 12.04
CA ILE A 261 -14.83 5.31 11.38
C ILE A 261 -15.43 4.21 12.26
N GLU A 262 -16.72 4.34 12.57
CA GLU A 262 -17.46 3.40 13.39
C GLU A 262 -18.36 2.55 12.49
N LEU A 263 -18.16 1.23 12.54
CA LEU A 263 -18.96 0.25 11.81
C LEU A 263 -19.52 -0.76 12.82
N PRO A 264 -20.67 -0.46 13.47
CA PRO A 264 -21.23 -1.31 14.52
C PRO A 264 -21.85 -2.60 13.98
N GLU A 265 -22.25 -2.63 12.71
CA GLU A 265 -22.91 -3.79 12.08
C GLU A 265 -21.95 -4.93 11.72
N ILE A 266 -20.64 -4.65 11.71
CA ILE A 266 -19.61 -5.64 11.43
C ILE A 266 -19.24 -6.28 12.77
N VAL A 267 -19.74 -7.50 12.97
CA VAL A 267 -19.44 -8.34 14.15
C VAL A 267 -17.94 -8.56 14.22
N GLU A 268 -17.38 -8.43 15.43
CA GLU A 268 -16.01 -8.86 15.74
C GLU A 268 -15.92 -10.38 15.55
N ASP A 269 -15.54 -10.78 14.35
CA ASP A 269 -14.98 -12.09 14.05
C ASP A 269 -13.45 -12.02 14.25
N ASP A 270 -12.74 -13.14 14.09
CA ASP A 270 -11.27 -13.11 14.10
C ASP A 270 -10.76 -12.04 13.11
N LEU A 271 -9.97 -11.08 13.60
CA LEU A 271 -9.36 -9.99 12.81
C LEU A 271 -8.21 -10.50 11.90
N GLU A 272 -8.33 -11.74 11.42
CA GLU A 272 -7.43 -12.36 10.45
C GLU A 272 -7.66 -11.69 9.09
N ILE A 273 -6.59 -11.12 8.53
CA ILE A 273 -6.62 -10.58 7.18
C ILE A 273 -6.59 -11.69 6.14
N ARG A 274 -7.45 -11.60 5.14
CA ARG A 274 -7.49 -12.53 4.00
C ARG A 274 -7.62 -11.78 2.69
N MET A 275 -7.14 -12.37 1.61
CA MET A 275 -7.36 -11.81 0.28
C MET A 275 -8.78 -12.13 -0.16
N ASP A 276 -9.53 -11.11 -0.55
CA ASP A 276 -10.94 -11.21 -0.92
C ASP A 276 -11.16 -12.18 -2.09
N GLY A 277 -12.12 -13.10 -1.98
CA GLY A 277 -12.39 -14.10 -3.00
C GLY A 277 -12.72 -13.50 -4.39
N GLU A 278 -13.49 -12.41 -4.43
CA GLU A 278 -13.80 -11.70 -5.69
C GLU A 278 -12.57 -11.09 -6.33
N TRP A 279 -11.71 -10.51 -5.50
CA TRP A 279 -10.44 -10.00 -5.95
C TRP A 279 -9.51 -11.10 -6.46
N VAL A 280 -9.45 -12.25 -5.78
CA VAL A 280 -8.69 -13.43 -6.25
C VAL A 280 -9.15 -13.84 -7.64
N GLN A 281 -10.46 -13.94 -7.89
CA GLN A 281 -10.98 -14.29 -9.22
C GLN A 281 -10.59 -13.24 -10.27
N ILE A 282 -10.69 -11.95 -9.95
CA ILE A 282 -10.28 -10.86 -10.86
C ILE A 282 -8.77 -10.95 -11.18
N LEU A 283 -7.93 -11.24 -10.18
CA LEU A 283 -6.49 -11.42 -10.37
C LEU A 283 -6.20 -12.59 -11.32
N LEU A 284 -6.89 -13.73 -11.17
CA LEU A 284 -6.73 -14.89 -12.04
C LEU A 284 -7.13 -14.59 -13.49
N GLU A 285 -8.29 -13.95 -13.68
CA GLU A 285 -8.79 -13.59 -15.02
C GLU A 285 -7.92 -12.53 -15.73
N THR A 286 -7.23 -11.69 -14.96
CA THR A 286 -6.42 -10.59 -15.47
C THR A 286 -4.90 -10.83 -15.30
N ALA A 287 -4.51 -12.05 -14.95
CA ALA A 287 -3.15 -12.46 -14.63
C ALA A 287 -2.13 -12.04 -15.71
N PHE A 288 -2.54 -12.18 -16.97
CA PHE A 288 -1.69 -11.95 -18.14
C PHE A 288 -1.87 -10.58 -18.81
N LEU A 289 -2.67 -9.69 -18.23
CA LEU A 289 -2.85 -8.33 -18.75
C LEU A 289 -1.68 -7.43 -18.35
N LYS A 290 -0.92 -6.98 -19.34
CA LYS A 290 0.11 -5.94 -19.19
C LYS A 290 -0.47 -4.52 -19.19
N ARG A 291 -1.58 -4.32 -19.90
CA ARG A 291 -2.30 -3.06 -20.06
C ARG A 291 -3.80 -3.33 -20.03
N SER A 292 -4.57 -2.28 -19.75
CA SER A 292 -6.03 -2.34 -19.86
C SER A 292 -6.45 -2.62 -21.32
N PRO A 293 -7.46 -3.47 -21.55
CA PRO A 293 -8.04 -3.66 -22.88
C PRO A 293 -8.85 -2.45 -23.35
N PHE A 294 -9.17 -1.51 -22.45
CA PHE A 294 -9.91 -0.28 -22.75
C PHE A 294 -9.07 0.96 -22.43
N ASN A 295 -9.33 2.06 -23.14
CA ASN A 295 -8.82 3.37 -22.76
C ASN A 295 -9.78 4.00 -21.73
N LEU A 296 -9.42 3.96 -20.45
CA LEU A 296 -10.28 4.42 -19.35
C LEU A 296 -10.26 5.94 -19.18
N LEU A 297 -9.45 6.65 -19.94
CA LEU A 297 -9.54 8.10 -20.08
C LEU A 297 -10.73 8.52 -20.99
N GLN A 298 -11.33 7.58 -21.71
CA GLN A 298 -12.51 7.81 -22.54
C GLN A 298 -13.79 7.38 -21.79
N THR A 299 -14.71 8.31 -21.60
CA THR A 299 -15.95 8.10 -20.82
C THR A 299 -16.79 6.95 -21.38
N GLU A 300 -16.90 6.81 -22.69
CA GLU A 300 -17.71 5.77 -23.36
C GLU A 300 -17.24 4.34 -23.06
N ASN A 301 -16.00 4.15 -22.61
CA ASN A 301 -15.50 2.83 -22.23
C ASN A 301 -15.96 2.42 -20.83
N TRP A 302 -16.38 3.36 -19.98
CA TRP A 302 -16.94 3.05 -18.66
C TRP A 302 -18.32 2.40 -18.74
N ASP A 303 -19.15 2.80 -19.70
CA ASP A 303 -20.46 2.16 -19.93
C ASP A 303 -20.28 0.69 -20.35
N LYS A 304 -19.36 0.43 -21.28
CA LYS A 304 -19.00 -0.92 -21.71
C LYS A 304 -18.45 -1.77 -20.56
N LEU A 305 -17.60 -1.17 -19.71
CA LEU A 305 -17.09 -1.85 -18.52
C LEU A 305 -18.19 -2.20 -17.53
N ASN A 306 -19.14 -1.28 -17.30
CA ASN A 306 -20.27 -1.55 -16.43
C ASN A 306 -21.11 -2.72 -16.97
N ASP A 307 -21.35 -2.79 -18.28
CA ASP A 307 -22.03 -3.93 -18.90
C ASP A 307 -21.27 -5.26 -18.69
N ILE A 308 -19.95 -5.26 -18.87
CA ILE A 308 -19.10 -6.43 -18.60
C ILE A 308 -19.21 -6.82 -17.13
N ARG A 309 -19.03 -5.86 -16.22
CA ARG A 309 -19.11 -6.03 -14.77
C ARG A 309 -20.44 -6.64 -14.33
N GLN A 310 -21.56 -6.18 -14.88
CA GLN A 310 -22.88 -6.69 -14.53
C GLN A 310 -23.09 -8.14 -14.98
N LYS A 311 -22.56 -8.49 -16.17
CA LYS A 311 -22.65 -9.85 -16.75
C LYS A 311 -21.68 -10.85 -16.13
N ARG A 312 -20.68 -10.41 -15.37
CA ARG A 312 -19.77 -11.32 -14.65
C ARG A 312 -20.55 -12.19 -13.67
N SER A 313 -20.25 -13.48 -13.72
CA SER A 313 -20.61 -14.43 -12.67
C SER A 313 -19.39 -14.59 -11.75
N PHE A 314 -19.67 -14.60 -10.46
CA PHE A 314 -18.65 -14.82 -9.44
C PHE A 314 -18.83 -16.25 -8.94
N SER A 315 -17.76 -17.05 -9.00
CA SER A 315 -17.73 -18.31 -8.24
C SER A 315 -17.39 -17.94 -6.80
N ASP A 316 -18.09 -18.48 -5.80
CA ASP A 316 -17.76 -18.27 -4.39
C ASP A 316 -16.36 -18.85 -4.06
N GLN A 317 -15.31 -18.12 -4.47
CA GLN A 317 -13.94 -18.38 -4.07
C GLN A 317 -13.86 -18.02 -2.59
N SER A 318 -13.43 -18.97 -1.78
CA SER A 318 -13.12 -18.68 -0.38
C SER A 318 -11.98 -17.67 -0.30
N ASP A 319 -12.07 -16.73 0.64
CA ASP A 319 -10.99 -15.80 0.91
C ASP A 319 -9.67 -16.55 1.16
N LEU A 320 -8.61 -16.11 0.47
CA LEU A 320 -7.32 -16.77 0.48
C LEU A 320 -6.51 -16.32 1.70
N LYS A 321 -6.03 -17.30 2.48
CA LYS A 321 -5.13 -17.03 3.60
C LYS A 321 -3.77 -16.56 3.13
N LEU A 322 -3.22 -15.58 3.84
CA LEU A 322 -1.91 -15.00 3.59
C LEU A 322 -0.84 -15.72 4.42
N SER A 323 0.38 -15.81 3.89
CA SER A 323 1.53 -16.32 4.65
C SER A 323 1.99 -15.32 5.71
N HIS A 324 2.92 -15.72 6.59
CA HIS A 324 3.47 -14.85 7.63
C HIS A 324 4.58 -13.95 7.08
N PHE A 325 4.91 -12.91 7.84
CA PHE A 325 6.04 -12.02 7.54
C PHE A 325 7.37 -12.80 7.52
N LEU A 326 8.14 -12.58 6.45
CA LEU A 326 9.52 -13.06 6.33
C LEU A 326 10.43 -11.91 5.84
N PRO A 327 11.56 -11.64 6.51
CA PRO A 327 12.48 -10.60 6.10
C PRO A 327 13.22 -11.00 4.81
N THR A 328 13.21 -10.10 3.83
CA THR A 328 13.85 -10.26 2.51
C THR A 328 15.14 -9.45 2.33
N SER A 329 15.52 -8.64 3.31
CA SER A 329 16.74 -7.84 3.30
C SER A 329 17.38 -7.84 4.69
N LYS A 330 18.70 -7.67 4.76
CA LYS A 330 19.40 -7.61 6.04
C LYS A 330 18.90 -6.38 6.82
N PRO A 331 18.40 -6.55 8.06
CA PRO A 331 18.05 -5.43 8.91
C PRO A 331 19.32 -4.67 9.32
N LEU A 332 19.18 -3.39 9.68
CA LEU A 332 20.30 -2.62 10.25
C LEU A 332 20.79 -3.28 11.54
N SER A 333 22.10 -3.41 11.68
CA SER A 333 22.75 -3.80 12.93
C SER A 333 22.60 -2.67 13.96
N PHE A 334 22.64 -3.00 15.25
CA PHE A 334 22.58 -1.97 16.29
C PHE A 334 23.74 -0.97 16.17
N GLY A 335 23.42 0.32 16.19
CA GLY A 335 24.38 1.41 16.02
C GLY A 335 24.51 1.88 14.57
N GLU A 336 24.22 1.05 13.57
CA GLU A 336 24.25 1.47 12.16
C GLU A 336 23.18 2.52 11.86
N GLU A 337 22.07 2.55 12.61
CA GLU A 337 21.03 3.57 12.47
C GLU A 337 21.50 4.98 12.83
N LYS A 338 22.59 5.10 13.60
CA LYS A 338 23.18 6.39 14.02
C LYS A 338 24.18 6.93 13.01
N MET A 339 24.56 6.14 12.01
CA MET A 339 25.43 6.62 10.93
C MET A 339 24.70 7.74 10.20
N ALA A 340 25.35 8.90 10.05
CA ALA A 340 24.77 9.95 9.23
C ALA A 340 24.62 9.41 7.80
N TRP A 341 23.47 9.66 7.16
CA TRP A 341 23.30 9.39 5.74
C TRP A 341 24.28 10.29 4.97
N GLN A 342 25.50 9.81 4.73
CA GLN A 342 26.56 10.58 4.09
C GLN A 342 26.53 10.46 2.57
N GLY A 343 25.60 9.69 1.99
CA GLY A 343 25.42 9.52 0.54
C GLY A 343 26.61 8.90 -0.20
N LYS A 344 27.76 8.72 0.46
CA LYS A 344 28.98 8.10 -0.06
C LYS A 344 29.11 6.72 0.58
N HIS A 345 29.27 5.70 -0.26
CA HIS A 345 29.49 4.27 0.06
C HIS A 345 28.26 3.37 0.33
N ILE A 346 27.01 3.82 0.22
CA ILE A 346 25.86 2.88 0.22
C ILE A 346 25.56 2.48 -1.22
N GLU A 347 25.77 1.21 -1.54
CA GLU A 347 25.45 0.66 -2.86
C GLU A 347 23.94 0.74 -3.15
N ARG A 348 23.60 1.10 -4.39
CA ARG A 348 22.20 1.09 -4.84
C ARG A 348 21.76 -0.37 -5.04
N PRO A 349 20.53 -0.73 -4.67
CA PRO A 349 19.98 -2.03 -5.05
C PRO A 349 20.06 -2.22 -6.57
N THR A 350 20.55 -3.38 -6.99
CA THR A 350 20.69 -3.75 -8.41
C THR A 350 19.65 -4.77 -8.85
N TYR A 351 18.94 -5.39 -7.91
CA TYR A 351 17.85 -6.34 -8.14
C TYR A 351 16.82 -6.27 -7.00
N LEU A 352 15.68 -6.93 -7.20
CA LEU A 352 14.66 -7.18 -6.18
C LEU A 352 14.71 -8.65 -5.79
N PRO A 353 14.74 -9.00 -4.48
CA PRO A 353 14.61 -10.39 -4.08
C PRO A 353 13.17 -10.88 -4.37
N LEU A 354 13.01 -12.14 -4.75
CA LEU A 354 11.68 -12.75 -4.78
C LEU A 354 11.20 -12.93 -3.34
N ASN A 355 10.17 -12.19 -2.95
CA ASN A 355 9.60 -12.31 -1.61
C ASN A 355 8.93 -13.68 -1.43
N PRO A 356 9.21 -14.41 -0.32
CA PRO A 356 8.53 -15.67 -0.03
C PRO A 356 7.00 -15.57 0.01
N GLN A 357 6.45 -14.42 0.40
CA GLN A 357 5.00 -14.20 0.43
C GLN A 357 4.42 -14.09 -0.99
N THR A 358 5.13 -13.39 -1.89
CA THR A 358 4.76 -13.31 -3.31
C THR A 358 4.89 -14.67 -3.99
N GLN A 359 5.92 -15.44 -3.63
CA GLN A 359 6.06 -16.83 -4.07
C GLN A 359 4.91 -17.72 -3.57
N TYR A 360 4.52 -17.56 -2.31
CA TYR A 360 3.38 -18.27 -1.75
C TYR A 360 2.08 -17.93 -2.50
N LEU A 361 1.81 -16.65 -2.76
CA LEU A 361 0.63 -16.23 -3.53
C LEU A 361 0.64 -16.78 -4.96
N ARG A 362 1.79 -16.77 -5.62
CA ARG A 362 1.99 -17.43 -6.92
C ARG A 362 1.56 -18.90 -6.88
N ASP A 363 2.00 -19.64 -5.87
CA ASP A 363 1.70 -21.06 -5.72
C ASP A 363 0.22 -21.30 -5.42
N GLN A 364 -0.39 -20.47 -4.57
CA GLN A 364 -1.83 -20.56 -4.26
C GLN A 364 -2.71 -20.23 -5.47
N LEU A 365 -2.32 -19.23 -6.27
CA LEU A 365 -3.05 -18.82 -7.46
C LEU A 365 -2.79 -19.74 -8.67
N ASN A 366 -1.76 -20.58 -8.60
CA ASN A 366 -1.27 -21.39 -9.73
C ASN A 366 -1.01 -20.55 -11.00
N VAL A 367 -0.40 -19.38 -10.82
CA VAL A 367 -0.04 -18.45 -11.90
C VAL A 367 1.49 -18.32 -11.96
N SER A 368 2.09 -18.29 -13.14
CA SER A 368 3.54 -18.07 -13.27
C SER A 368 3.96 -16.76 -12.61
N ILE A 369 5.10 -16.75 -11.92
CA ILE A 369 5.67 -15.52 -11.33
C ILE A 369 6.04 -14.47 -12.40
N THR A 370 6.22 -14.91 -13.65
CA THR A 370 6.46 -14.01 -14.79
C THR A 370 5.18 -13.34 -15.29
N ALA A 371 4.02 -13.65 -14.71
CA ALA A 371 2.76 -13.03 -15.09
C ALA A 371 2.76 -11.52 -14.73
N PRO A 372 2.26 -10.67 -15.63
CA PRO A 372 2.15 -9.22 -15.43
C PRO A 372 1.50 -8.75 -14.12
N ILE A 373 0.59 -9.53 -13.52
CA ILE A 373 0.02 -9.21 -12.19
C ILE A 373 1.07 -9.12 -11.08
N PHE A 374 2.23 -9.77 -11.25
CA PHE A 374 3.37 -9.63 -10.34
C PHE A 374 4.30 -8.49 -10.76
N CYS A 375 3.84 -7.51 -11.54
CA CYS A 375 4.59 -6.32 -11.96
C CYS A 375 6.00 -6.63 -12.51
N ASN A 376 6.15 -7.76 -13.19
CA ASN A 376 7.42 -8.26 -13.74
C ASN A 376 8.52 -8.54 -12.70
N CYS A 377 8.18 -8.75 -11.41
CA CYS A 377 9.11 -9.09 -10.31
C CYS A 377 10.09 -10.21 -10.66
N ALA A 378 9.67 -11.18 -11.48
CA ALA A 378 10.47 -12.36 -11.82
C ALA A 378 11.04 -12.38 -13.24
N SER A 379 10.93 -11.29 -14.01
CA SER A 379 11.60 -11.26 -15.33
C SER A 379 13.13 -11.42 -15.22
N TRP A 380 13.73 -11.32 -14.02
CA TRP A 380 15.18 -11.41 -13.82
C TRP A 380 15.57 -11.98 -12.43
N MET A 381 15.10 -13.18 -12.08
CA MET A 381 15.54 -13.87 -10.84
C MET A 381 16.97 -14.40 -10.99
N VAL A 382 17.86 -13.98 -10.09
CA VAL A 382 18.98 -14.81 -9.65
C VAL A 382 18.45 -15.54 -8.42
N GLU A 383 18.45 -16.87 -8.42
CA GLU A 383 18.11 -17.65 -7.22
C GLU A 383 19.00 -17.20 -6.07
N TYR A 384 18.37 -16.66 -5.01
CA TYR A 384 19.09 -16.31 -3.79
C TYR A 384 19.28 -17.60 -2.99
N ASP A 385 20.50 -18.13 -3.02
CA ASP A 385 20.87 -19.31 -2.26
C ASP A 385 20.98 -18.96 -0.76
N VAL A 386 19.93 -19.28 -0.02
CA VAL A 386 19.82 -19.04 1.44
C VAL A 386 20.90 -19.80 2.21
N SER A 387 21.55 -20.82 1.61
CA SER A 387 22.61 -21.59 2.26
C SER A 387 23.90 -20.79 2.51
N LYS A 388 24.10 -19.64 1.84
CA LYS A 388 25.30 -18.79 2.05
C LYS A 388 25.20 -17.82 3.22
N SER A 389 24.05 -17.74 3.89
CA SER A 389 23.85 -16.91 5.09
C SER A 389 24.20 -17.65 6.39
N LEU A 390 24.45 -18.97 6.34
CA LEU A 390 24.80 -19.79 7.50
C LEU A 390 26.23 -20.31 7.38
N MET A 391 27.23 -19.42 7.27
CA MET A 391 28.61 -19.74 7.59
C MET A 391 29.34 -18.48 8.06
N THR A 392 29.39 -18.29 9.38
CA THR A 392 30.60 -18.26 10.22
C THR A 392 30.23 -17.64 11.57
N GLU A 393 29.53 -18.40 12.40
CA GLU A 393 29.70 -18.27 13.86
C GLU A 393 30.68 -19.36 14.26
N GLN A 394 31.98 -19.08 14.13
CA GLN A 394 32.98 -19.71 14.97
C GLN A 394 33.35 -18.68 16.02
N ASP A 395 32.99 -18.96 17.27
CA ASP A 395 33.45 -18.21 18.43
C ASP A 395 34.99 -18.35 18.51
N PRO A 396 35.76 -17.25 18.40
CA PRO A 396 37.22 -17.31 18.45
C PRO A 396 37.80 -17.74 19.81
N ASN A 397 36.95 -18.02 20.81
CA ASN A 397 37.36 -18.50 22.14
C ASN A 397 36.96 -19.96 22.44
N GLU A 398 36.47 -20.72 21.46
CA GLU A 398 36.13 -22.13 21.71
C GLU A 398 37.41 -22.99 21.84
N ILE A 399 37.78 -23.30 23.08
CA ILE A 399 38.90 -24.19 23.41
C ILE A 399 38.48 -25.63 23.08
N GLN A 400 39.08 -26.22 22.04
CA GLN A 400 38.97 -27.65 21.76
C GLN A 400 39.67 -28.46 22.86
N LEU A 401 38.89 -29.17 23.68
CA LEU A 401 39.40 -30.24 24.53
C LEU A 401 39.47 -31.53 23.70
N CYS A 402 40.66 -32.03 23.44
CA CYS A 402 40.88 -33.36 22.89
C CYS A 402 40.57 -34.40 23.98
N GLU A 403 39.50 -35.16 23.80
CA GLU A 403 39.33 -36.45 24.47
C GLU A 403 40.02 -37.51 23.61
N ASP A 404 41.20 -37.93 24.05
CA ASP A 404 41.86 -39.13 23.54
C ASP A 404 41.26 -40.38 24.19
N ASP A 405 41.11 -41.39 23.34
CA ASP A 405 40.45 -42.67 23.54
C ASP A 405 40.95 -43.48 24.74
N SER A 406 39.98 -44.05 25.46
CA SER A 406 40.16 -45.29 26.23
C SER A 406 39.06 -46.28 25.84
N CYS A 407 39.38 -47.17 24.88
CA CYS A 407 39.24 -48.62 25.04
C CYS A 407 39.84 -49.39 23.86
#